data_AF-A0A399IWE3-F1
#
_entry.id   AF-A0A399IWE3-F1
#
_cell.length_a   1.000
_cell.length_b   1.000
_cell.length_c   1.000
_cell.angle_alpha   90.00
_cell.angle_beta   90.00
_cell.angle_gamma   90.00
#
_symmetry.space_group_name_H-M   'P 1'
#
loop_
_entity.id
_entity.type
_entity.pdbx_description
1 polymer ?
#
loop_
_entity_poly.entity_id
_entity_poly.type
_entity_poly.pdbx_seq_one_letter_code
_entity_poly.pdbx_strand_id
1 'polypeptide(L)' 'MTKDFLKPSKWTNGRWCIGNNELSCGYPISVKIKNRWVQGRVEHTGKSYYFLSDNFRIDLSENLYTRDDYKK' A
#
# COMPACT_ATOMS: atom_id res chain seq x y z
N MET A 1 1.48 -14.24 -3.73
CA MET A 1 0.74 -12.97 -3.77
C MET A 1 0.06 -12.78 -2.41
N THR A 2 0.60 -11.91 -1.57
CA THR A 2 0.15 -11.71 -0.17
C THR A 2 -1.04 -10.76 -0.13
N LYS A 3 -2.03 -11.01 0.73
CA LYS A 3 -3.17 -10.13 0.99
C LYS A 3 -3.33 -9.91 2.48
N ASP A 4 -3.31 -8.67 2.94
CA ASP A 4 -3.46 -8.32 4.35
C ASP A 4 -3.90 -6.86 4.50
N PHE A 5 -4.34 -6.48 5.69
CA PHE A 5 -4.44 -5.07 6.05
C PHE A 5 -3.05 -4.44 6.12
N LEU A 6 -2.94 -3.20 5.66
CA LEU A 6 -1.72 -2.41 5.85
C LEU A 6 -1.43 -2.24 7.34
N LYS A 7 -0.16 -2.44 7.68
CA LYS A 7 0.34 -2.28 9.04
C LYS A 7 1.59 -1.41 9.02
N PRO A 8 1.83 -0.59 10.05
CA PRO A 8 3.11 0.07 10.21
C PRO A 8 4.25 -0.95 10.22
N SER A 9 5.37 -0.62 9.59
CA SER A 9 6.57 -1.45 9.62
C SER A 9 7.11 -1.53 11.05
N LYS A 10 7.47 -2.75 11.46
CA LYS A 10 8.17 -2.98 12.74
C LYS A 10 9.68 -2.71 12.65
N TRP A 11 10.20 -2.49 11.45
CA TRP A 11 11.63 -2.32 11.19
C TRP A 11 12.01 -0.87 10.89
N THR A 12 11.14 -0.16 10.16
CA THR A 12 11.42 1.21 9.70
C THR A 12 10.28 2.14 10.10
N ASN A 13 10.58 3.14 10.92
CA ASN A 13 9.58 4.12 11.34
C ASN A 13 9.02 4.89 10.13
N GLY A 14 7.70 5.08 10.10
CA GLY A 14 7.00 5.80 9.03
C GLY A 14 6.76 4.99 7.75
N ARG A 15 7.16 3.71 7.68
CA ARG A 15 6.86 2.82 6.54
C ARG A 15 5.70 1.88 6.84
N TRP A 16 5.18 1.29 5.77
CA TRP A 16 4.04 0.39 5.79
C TRP A 16 4.40 -0.98 5.22
N CYS A 17 3.70 -2.02 5.67
CA CYS A 17 3.89 -3.40 5.26
C CYS A 17 2.58 -4.05 4.80
N ILE A 18 2.69 -4.95 3.83
CA ILE A 18 1.66 -5.97 3.53
C ILE A 18 2.20 -7.31 4.05
N GLY A 19 1.62 -7.83 5.13
CA GLY A 19 2.22 -8.95 5.87
C GLY A 19 3.62 -8.58 6.38
N ASN A 20 4.65 -9.29 5.92
CA ASN A 20 6.06 -9.03 6.27
C ASN A 20 6.84 -8.26 5.19
N ASN A 21 6.17 -7.81 4.11
CA ASN A 21 6.83 -7.09 3.02
C ASN A 21 6.71 -5.58 3.26
N GLU A 22 7.84 -4.91 3.51
CA GLU A 22 7.89 -3.45 3.61
C GLU A 22 7.75 -2.79 2.24
N LEU A 23 6.93 -1.75 2.17
CA LEU A 23 6.61 -1.04 0.95
C LEU A 23 7.52 0.17 0.75
N SER A 24 7.93 0.38 -0.50
CA SER A 24 8.71 1.53 -0.96
C SER A 24 7.94 2.32 -2.02
N CYS A 25 8.40 3.53 -2.35
CA CYS A 25 7.81 4.29 -3.45
C CYS A 25 7.96 3.51 -4.77
N GLY A 26 6.93 3.56 -5.60
CA GLY A 26 6.81 2.79 -6.84
C GLY A 26 6.33 1.34 -6.65
N TYR A 27 6.20 0.84 -5.41
CA TYR A 27 5.80 -0.54 -5.16
C TYR A 27 4.35 -0.79 -5.62
N PRO A 28 4.10 -1.71 -6.57
CA PRO A 28 2.76 -1.99 -7.09
C PRO A 28 1.91 -2.76 -6.07
N ILE A 29 0.74 -2.23 -5.76
CA ILE A 29 -0.24 -2.85 -4.86
C ILE A 29 -1.65 -2.70 -5.41
N SER A 30 -2.57 -3.54 -4.95
CA SER A 30 -4.01 -3.32 -5.11
C SER A 30 -4.67 -3.04 -3.76
N VAL A 31 -5.58 -2.07 -3.72
CA VAL A 31 -6.43 -1.78 -2.54
C VAL A 31 -7.84 -2.31 -2.79
N LYS A 32 -8.45 -2.95 -1.78
CA LYS A 32 -9.85 -3.40 -1.85
C LYS A 32 -10.78 -2.25 -1.48
N ILE A 33 -11.51 -1.74 -2.46
CA ILE A 33 -12.52 -0.69 -2.27
C ILE A 33 -13.88 -1.29 -2.58
N LYS A 34 -14.77 -1.30 -1.59
CA LYS A 34 -16.06 -2.03 -1.63
C LYS A 34 -15.80 -3.51 -1.99
N ASN A 35 -16.23 -3.97 -3.17
CA ASN A 35 -16.04 -5.34 -3.63
C ASN A 35 -15.12 -5.46 -4.87
N ARG A 36 -14.25 -4.47 -5.09
CA ARG A 36 -13.32 -4.44 -6.22
C ARG A 36 -11.89 -4.19 -5.75
N TRP A 37 -10.94 -4.77 -6.47
CA TRP A 37 -9.53 -4.48 -6.32
C TRP A 37 -9.16 -3.37 -7.29
N VAL A 38 -8.58 -2.29 -6.76
CA VAL A 38 -8.09 -1.18 -7.56
C VAL A 38 -6.57 -1.22 -7.54
N GLN A 39 -5.97 -1.28 -8.71
CA GLN A 39 -4.52 -1.30 -8.89
C GLN A 39 -3.93 0.10 -8.81
N GLY A 40 -2.70 0.15 -8.30
CA GLY A 40 -1.92 1.37 -8.22
C GLY A 40 -0.55 1.08 -7.65
N ARG A 41 0.05 2.10 -7.04
CA ARG A 41 1.38 2.01 -6.44
C ARG A 41 1.48 2.85 -5.18
N VAL A 42 2.46 2.51 -4.37
CA VAL A 42 2.82 3.29 -3.18
C VAL A 42 3.67 4.49 -3.59
N GLU A 43 3.39 5.66 -3.03
CA GLU A 43 4.13 6.90 -3.24
C GLU A 43 4.31 7.64 -1.92
N HIS A 44 5.16 8.67 -1.90
CA HIS A 44 5.46 9.46 -0.70
C HIS A 44 5.51 10.95 -1.03
N THR A 45 4.91 11.79 -0.18
CA THR A 45 4.87 13.26 -0.35
C THR A 45 6.02 14.00 0.35
N GLY A 46 6.93 13.27 0.99
CA GLY A 46 7.93 13.83 1.91
C GLY A 46 7.46 13.84 3.38
N LYS A 47 6.15 13.65 3.63
CA LYS A 47 5.57 13.59 4.97
C LYS A 47 4.86 12.27 5.28
N SER A 48 4.07 11.76 4.33
CA SER A 48 3.34 10.50 4.48
C SER A 48 3.34 9.68 3.19
N TYR A 49 3.16 8.37 3.36
CA TYR A 49 2.95 7.44 2.26
C TYR A 49 1.48 7.44 1.86
N TYR A 50 1.23 7.31 0.56
CA TYR A 50 -0.11 7.21 0.00
C TYR A 50 -0.15 6.19 -1.13
N PHE A 51 -1.33 5.61 -1.34
CA PHE A 51 -1.67 4.83 -2.52
C PHE A 51 -2.05 5.79 -3.65
N LEU A 52 -1.47 5.60 -4.83
CA LEU A 52 -1.78 6.33 -6.04
C LEU A 52 -2.34 5.38 -7.10
N SER A 53 -3.54 5.68 -7.58
CA SER A 53 -4.18 5.08 -8.75
C SER A 53 -4.51 6.16 -9.78
N ASP A 54 -5.00 5.78 -10.96
CA ASP A 54 -5.20 6.70 -12.09
C ASP A 54 -6.16 7.86 -11.77
N ASN A 55 -7.17 7.60 -10.93
CA ASN A 55 -8.26 8.55 -10.69
C ASN A 55 -8.31 9.10 -9.26
N PHE A 56 -7.49 8.60 -8.34
CA PHE A 56 -7.51 9.04 -6.95
C PHE A 56 -6.25 8.63 -6.19
N ARG A 57 -6.10 9.21 -4.99
CA ARG A 57 -5.08 8.86 -4.01
C ARG A 57 -5.71 8.61 -2.64
N ILE A 58 -5.13 7.72 -1.84
CA ILE A 58 -5.57 7.41 -0.48
C ILE A 58 -4.34 7.41 0.44
N ASP A 59 -4.44 8.03 1.62
CA ASP A 59 -3.36 7.98 2.61
C ASP A 59 -3.21 6.54 3.17
N LEU A 60 -1.98 6.04 3.25
CA LEU A 60 -1.74 4.66 3.75
C LEU A 60 -1.97 4.52 5.26
N SER A 61 -2.17 5.62 5.99
CA SER A 61 -2.59 5.59 7.40
C SER A 61 -4.00 5.08 7.63
N GLU A 62 -4.80 4.91 6.59
CA GLU A 62 -6.11 4.29 6.68
C GLU A 62 -6.02 2.76 6.82
N ASN A 63 -7.05 2.16 7.45
CA ASN A 63 -7.15 0.71 7.61
C ASN A 63 -7.53 0.04 6.27
N LEU A 64 -6.56 -0.05 5.36
CA LEU A 64 -6.75 -0.52 3.99
C LEU A 64 -6.45 -2.02 3.86
N TYR A 65 -7.39 -2.77 3.28
CA TYR A 65 -7.13 -4.15 2.89
C TYR A 65 -6.46 -4.20 1.53
N THR A 66 -5.26 -4.76 1.47
CA THR A 66 -4.37 -4.63 0.31
C THR A 66 -3.87 -5.97 -0.19
N ARG A 67 -3.39 -5.98 -1.43
CA ARG A 67 -2.75 -7.11 -2.10
C ARG A 67 -1.43 -6.65 -2.69
N ASP A 68 -0.39 -7.42 -2.41
CA ASP A 68 0.93 -7.27 -3.02
C ASP A 68 0.87 -7.76 -4.47
N ASP A 69 1.09 -6.85 -5.43
CA ASP A 69 1.05 -7.12 -6.87
C ASP A 69 2.46 -7.21 -7.48
N TYR A 70 3.52 -7.21 -6.67
CA TYR A 70 4.88 -7.34 -7.15
C TYR A 70 5.07 -8.72 -7.79
N LYS A 71 5.38 -8.74 -9.09
CA LYS A 71 5.74 -9.97 -9.81
C LYS A 71 7.23 -10.23 -9.56
N LYS A 72 7.55 -11.36 -8.93
CA LYS A 72 8.92 -11.86 -8.87
C LYS A 72 9.38 -12.35 -10.23
#